data_AF-A0A7J4NV49-F1
#
_entry.id   AF-A0A7J4NV49-F1
#
_cell.length_a   1.000
_cell.length_b   1.000
_cell.length_c   1.000
_cell.angle_alpha   90.00
_cell.angle_beta   90.00
_cell.angle_gamma   90.00
#
_symmetry.space_group_name_H-M   'P 1'
#
loop_
_entity.id
_entity.type
_entity.pdbx_description
1 polymer ?
#
loop_
_entity_poly.entity_id
_entity_poly.type
_entity_poly.pdbx_seq_one_letter_code
_entity_poly.pdbx_strand_id
1 'polypeptide(L)' 'MQILLIHSDHIEYQVKKKTPVAETIDEDMHHGSMDEALTVFIAVEKADETDPEKAVAASIDEI' A
#
# COMPACT_ATOMS: atom_id res chain seq x y z
N MET A 1 -6.50 11.44 -0.57
CA MET A 1 -6.18 10.00 -0.60
C MET A 1 -7.43 9.22 -0.94
N GLN A 2 -7.34 8.21 -1.81
CA GLN A 2 -8.42 7.24 -2.07
C GLN A 2 -7.97 5.86 -1.58
N ILE A 3 -8.85 5.14 -0.89
CA ILE A 3 -8.56 3.80 -0.37
C ILE A 3 -9.60 2.77 -0.87
N LEU A 4 -9.15 1.55 -1.13
CA LEU A 4 -9.98 0.39 -1.42
C LEU A 4 -9.61 -0.73 -0.43
N LEU A 5 -10.60 -1.14 0.37
CA LEU A 5 -10.49 -2.16 1.40
C LEU A 5 -11.08 -3.47 0.89
N ILE A 6 -10.29 -4.54 0.89
CA ILE A 6 -10.73 -5.88 0.49
C ILE A 6 -10.39 -6.85 1.61
N HIS A 7 -11.42 -7.49 2.17
CA HIS A 7 -11.21 -8.64 3.04
C HIS A 7 -10.88 -9.85 2.15
N SER A 8 -9.62 -10.27 2.19
CA SER A 8 -9.04 -11.27 1.28
C SER A 8 -8.71 -12.53 2.06
N ASP A 9 -9.21 -13.67 1.59
CA ASP A 9 -8.78 -14.98 2.12
C ASP A 9 -7.26 -15.17 1.93
N HIS A 10 -6.73 -14.67 0.82
CA HIS A 10 -5.30 -14.69 0.51
C HIS A 10 -4.90 -13.50 -0.37
N ILE A 11 -3.73 -12.92 -0.11
CA ILE A 11 -3.08 -11.93 -0.99
C ILE A 11 -1.62 -12.33 -1.20
N GLU A 12 -1.18 -12.34 -2.46
CA GLU A 12 0.21 -12.58 -2.84
C GLU A 12 0.69 -11.55 -3.87
N TYR A 13 1.98 -11.25 -3.86
CA TYR A 13 2.58 -10.38 -4.86
C TYR A 13 3.96 -10.88 -5.29
N GLN A 14 4.33 -10.50 -6.51
CA GLN A 14 5.68 -10.69 -7.06
C GLN A 14 6.12 -9.44 -7.81
N VAL A 15 7.22 -8.84 -7.37
CA VAL A 15 7.81 -7.67 -8.03
C VAL A 15 8.34 -8.07 -9.40
N LYS A 16 8.03 -7.27 -10.43
CA LYS A 16 8.41 -7.54 -11.83
C LYS A 16 9.52 -6.61 -12.30
N LYS A 17 9.17 -5.51 -12.96
CA LYS A 17 10.12 -4.57 -13.56
C LYS A 17 10.20 -3.31 -12.73
N LYS A 18 11.43 -2.80 -12.55
CA LYS A 18 11.68 -1.53 -11.85
C LYS A 18 11.12 -0.35 -12.65
N THR A 19 10.49 0.60 -11.97
CA THR A 19 10.10 1.91 -12.54
C THR A 19 11.16 2.98 -12.22
N PRO A 20 11.16 4.14 -12.89
CA PRO A 20 12.17 5.18 -12.65
C PRO A 20 12.24 5.69 -11.20
N VAL A 21 11.13 5.62 -10.46
CA VAL A 21 10.99 6.10 -9.07
C VAL A 21 10.90 4.95 -8.06
N ALA A 22 11.18 3.71 -8.49
CA ALA A 22 11.10 2.56 -7.59
C ALA A 22 12.20 2.61 -6.52
N GLU A 23 11.79 2.33 -5.29
CA GLU A 23 12.65 2.19 -4.14
C GLU A 23 13.63 1.02 -4.28
N THR A 24 14.65 1.01 -3.43
CA THR A 24 15.56 -0.14 -3.28
C THR A 24 14.97 -1.04 -2.22
N ILE A 25 14.75 -2.31 -2.58
CA ILE A 25 14.21 -3.35 -1.69
C ILE A 25 15.23 -4.47 -1.54
N ASP A 26 15.15 -5.19 -0.43
CA ASP A 26 15.95 -6.40 -0.20
C ASP A 26 15.38 -7.59 -1.00
N GLU A 27 16.17 -8.65 -1.20
CA GLU A 27 15.78 -9.80 -2.04
C GLU A 27 14.52 -10.51 -1.51
N ASP A 28 14.32 -10.56 -0.20
CA ASP A 28 13.16 -11.17 0.46
C ASP A 28 11.86 -10.42 0.21
N MET A 29 11.93 -9.12 -0.09
CA MET A 29 10.78 -8.29 -0.41
C MET A 29 10.27 -8.44 -1.85
N HIS A 30 10.99 -9.18 -2.71
CA HIS A 30 10.58 -9.40 -4.11
C HIS A 30 9.32 -10.26 -4.25
N HIS A 31 8.96 -11.02 -3.23
CA HIS A 31 7.74 -11.79 -3.14
C HIS A 31 7.16 -11.68 -1.73
N GLY A 32 5.84 -11.76 -1.61
CA GLY A 32 5.19 -11.83 -0.31
C GLY A 32 3.81 -12.42 -0.43
N SER A 33 3.34 -13.05 0.64
CA SER A 33 1.98 -13.55 0.73
C SER A 33 1.45 -13.48 2.16
N MET A 34 0.13 -13.39 2.30
CA MET A 34 -0.56 -13.34 3.58
C MET A 34 -1.95 -13.98 3.45
N ASP A 35 -2.30 -14.83 4.41
CA ASP A 35 -3.64 -15.42 4.55
C ASP A 35 -4.51 -14.57 5.50
N GLU A 36 -5.83 -14.58 5.29
CA GLU A 36 -6.83 -13.91 6.13
C GLU A 36 -6.49 -12.43 6.39
N ALA A 37 -6.32 -11.67 5.31
CA ALA A 37 -5.79 -10.31 5.35
C ALA A 37 -6.81 -9.25 4.91
N LEU A 38 -6.82 -8.10 5.60
CA LEU A 38 -7.43 -6.89 5.06
C LEU A 38 -6.44 -6.22 4.09
N THR A 39 -6.64 -6.43 2.79
CA THR A 39 -5.82 -5.81 1.75
C THR A 39 -6.27 -4.36 1.55
N VAL A 40 -5.35 -3.42 1.75
CA VAL A 40 -5.60 -1.98 1.63
C VAL A 40 -4.84 -1.45 0.41
N PHE A 41 -5.56 -1.13 -0.66
CA PHE A 41 -4.98 -0.41 -1.80
C PHE A 41 -5.14 1.10 -1.60
N ILE A 42 -4.02 1.82 -1.65
CA ILE A 42 -3.97 3.26 -1.34
C ILE A 42 -3.47 4.04 -2.56
N ALA A 43 -4.21 5.07 -2.95
CA ALA A 43 -3.78 6.07 -3.92
C ALA A 43 -3.61 7.43 -3.20
N VAL A 44 -2.36 7.87 -3.05
CA VAL A 44 -2.01 9.19 -2.51
C VAL A 44 -2.26 10.25 -3.58
N GLU A 45 -2.98 11.31 -3.22
CA GLU A 45 -3.41 12.37 -4.12
C GLU A 45 -2.67 13.68 -3.84
N LYS A 46 -2.63 14.59 -4.82
CA LYS A 46 -1.95 15.89 -4.69
C LYS A 46 -2.43 16.73 -3.49
N ALA A 47 -3.70 16.59 -3.12
CA ALA A 47 -4.24 17.31 -1.96
C ALA A 47 -3.57 16.88 -0.64
N ASP A 48 -3.11 15.63 -0.56
CA ASP A 48 -2.50 15.05 0.64
C ASP A 48 -1.11 15.64 0.94
N GLU A 49 -0.44 16.23 -0.07
CA GLU A 49 0.85 16.91 0.08
C GLU A 49 0.77 18.13 1.02
N THR A 50 -0.43 18.70 1.22
CA THR A 50 -0.63 19.88 2.06
C THR A 50 -0.46 19.57 3.55
N ASP A 51 -0.87 18.37 3.97
CA ASP A 51 -0.76 17.88 5.35
C ASP A 51 -0.70 16.33 5.36
N PRO A 52 0.49 15.76 5.09
CA PRO A 52 0.64 14.31 4.98
C PRO A 52 0.34 13.57 6.29
N GLU A 53 0.67 14.16 7.44
CA GLU A 53 0.44 13.53 8.75
C GLU A 53 -1.06 13.38 9.02
N LYS A 54 -1.85 14.41 8.72
CA LYS A 54 -3.30 14.34 8.84
C LYS A 54 -3.92 13.32 7.88
N ALA A 55 -3.42 13.24 6.65
CA ALA A 55 -3.91 12.26 5.68
C ALA A 55 -3.62 10.82 6.14
N VAL A 56 -2.44 10.58 6.72
CA VAL A 56 -2.07 9.29 7.32
C VAL A 56 -2.95 8.97 8.53
N ALA A 57 -3.14 9.91 9.46
CA ALA A 57 -3.96 9.69 10.65
C ALA A 57 -5.41 9.33 10.31
N ALA A 58 -6.02 10.07 9.38
CA ALA A 58 -7.38 9.79 8.93
C ALA A 58 -7.51 8.42 8.23
N SER A 59 -6.45 7.97 7.54
CA SER A 59 -6.45 6.66 6.88
C SER A 59 -6.30 5.51 7.87
N ILE A 60 -5.54 5.70 8.95
CA ILE A 60 -5.41 4.72 10.03
C ILE A 60 -6.75 4.54 10.76
N ASP A 61 -7.48 5.63 10.99
CA ASP A 61 -8.79 5.57 11.66
C ASP A 61 -9.88 4.85 10.84
N GLU A 62 -9.73 4.78 9.51
CA GLU A 62 -10.70 4.16 8.59
C GLU A 62 -10.40 2.65 8.34
N ILE A 63 -9.18 2.19 8.61
CA ILE A 63 -8.72 0.79 8.44
C ILE A 63 -8.97 0.00 9.73
#